data_AF-K9QHW7-F1
#
_entry.id   AF-K9QHW7-F1
#
_cell.length_a   1.000
_cell.length_b   1.000
_cell.length_c   1.000
_cell.angle_alpha   90.00
_cell.angle_beta   90.00
_cell.angle_gamma   90.00
#
_symmetry.space_group_name_H-M   'P 1'
#
loop_
_entity.id
_entity.type
_entity.pdbx_description
1 polymer ?
#
loop_
_entity_poly.entity_id
_entity_poly.type
_entity_poly.pdbx_seq_one_letter_code
_entity_poly.pdbx_strand_id
1 'polypeptide(L)'
;MKLPNPERAIVETEKIAAYCLNLEHPEGKHKARVFKSALDLDLNDAEELQTILLQAVVDYDAIPGESNLYGQKYIIDFPLSRSVNKQSFRAFG
;
A
#
# COMPACT_ATOMS: atom_id res chain seq x y z
N MET A 1 0.30 10.91 13.46
CA MET A 1 1.08 12.08 12.96
C MET A 1 1.11 12.04 11.45
N LYS A 2 1.28 13.16 10.74
CA LYS A 2 1.49 13.10 9.29
C LYS A 2 2.89 12.60 8.94
N LEU A 3 3.01 11.90 7.81
CA LEU A 3 4.31 11.50 7.26
C LEU A 3 5.09 12.78 6.89
N PRO A 4 6.40 12.89 7.16
CA PRO A 4 7.18 14.05 6.71
C PRO A 4 7.25 14.15 5.19
N ASN A 5 6.93 15.32 4.63
CA ASN A 5 6.92 15.60 3.17
C ASN A 5 6.07 14.57 2.38
N PRO A 6 4.77 14.41 2.71
CA PRO A 6 3.92 13.39 2.09
C PRO A 6 3.79 13.57 0.57
N GLU A 7 3.90 14.81 0.07
CA GLU A 7 3.91 15.14 -1.36
C GLU A 7 5.13 14.62 -2.13
N ARG A 8 6.19 14.21 -1.42
CA ARG A 8 7.41 13.63 -1.99
C ARG A 8 7.46 12.11 -1.83
N ALA A 9 6.37 11.49 -1.38
CA ALA A 9 6.29 10.04 -1.24
C ALA A 9 6.43 9.36 -2.61
N ILE A 10 7.26 8.33 -2.67
CA ILE A 10 7.50 7.55 -3.88
C ILE A 10 6.87 6.18 -3.66
N VAL A 11 5.88 5.87 -4.50
CA VAL A 11 5.28 4.55 -4.58
C VAL A 11 5.53 4.04 -6.00
N GLU A 12 6.45 3.10 -6.18
CA GLU A 12 6.78 2.57 -7.50
C GLU A 12 5.69 1.62 -8.00
N THR A 13 5.06 1.96 -9.13
CA THR A 13 4.04 1.10 -9.78
C THR A 13 4.60 -0.28 -10.10
N GLU A 14 5.88 -0.34 -10.51
CA GLU A 14 6.56 -1.62 -10.79
C GLU A 14 6.63 -2.51 -9.54
N LYS A 15 6.90 -1.93 -8.37
CA LYS A 15 6.87 -2.68 -7.10
C LYS A 15 5.47 -3.14 -6.73
N ILE A 16 4.44 -2.33 -7.02
CA ILE A 16 3.04 -2.75 -6.83
C ILE A 16 2.72 -3.93 -7.71
N ALA A 17 2.98 -3.82 -9.01
CA ALA A 17 2.67 -4.86 -9.99
C ALA A 17 3.50 -6.12 -9.72
N ALA A 18 4.82 -6.02 -9.60
CA ALA A 18 5.72 -7.17 -9.50
C ALA A 18 5.62 -7.92 -8.16
N TYR A 19 5.25 -7.23 -7.08
CA TYR A 19 5.26 -7.81 -5.74
C TYR A 19 3.88 -7.81 -5.05
N CYS A 20 3.18 -6.68 -4.99
CA CYS A 20 1.94 -6.57 -4.22
C CYS A 20 0.75 -7.26 -4.89
N LEU A 21 0.63 -7.17 -6.22
CA LEU A 21 -0.50 -7.69 -6.99
C LEU A 21 -0.14 -8.92 -7.84
N ASN A 22 1.11 -9.38 -7.78
CA ASN A 22 1.57 -10.57 -8.49
C ASN A 22 1.29 -11.87 -7.73
N LEU A 23 0.37 -12.69 -8.24
CA LEU A 23 0.05 -14.01 -7.69
C LEU A 23 1.15 -15.06 -7.93
N GLU A 24 2.04 -14.83 -8.89
CA GLU A 24 3.15 -15.72 -9.22
C GLU A 24 4.41 -15.41 -8.40
N HIS A 25 4.46 -14.26 -7.71
CA HIS A 25 5.63 -13.89 -6.92
C HIS A 25 5.79 -14.82 -5.69
N PRO A 26 6.95 -15.47 -5.49
CA PRO A 26 7.13 -16.48 -4.45
C PRO A 26 6.80 -15.98 -3.05
N GLU A 27 7.17 -14.72 -2.75
CA GLU A 27 6.87 -14.05 -1.46
C GLU A 27 5.63 -13.13 -1.53
N GLY A 28 5.29 -12.65 -2.72
CA GLY A 28 4.30 -11.57 -2.93
C GLY A 28 2.88 -12.10 -3.10
N LYS A 29 2.75 -13.37 -3.52
CA LYS A 29 1.48 -14.06 -3.74
C LYS A 29 0.50 -13.96 -2.57
N HIS A 30 0.98 -13.94 -1.33
CA HIS A 30 0.11 -13.83 -0.15
C HIS A 30 -0.54 -12.45 -0.06
N LYS A 31 0.18 -11.38 -0.45
CA LYS A 31 -0.37 -10.03 -0.53
C LYS A 31 -1.33 -9.92 -1.70
N ALA A 32 -0.95 -10.43 -2.88
CA ALA A 32 -1.81 -10.43 -4.06
C ALA A 32 -3.15 -11.13 -3.82
N ARG A 33 -3.15 -12.27 -3.10
CA ARG A 33 -4.39 -12.95 -2.70
C ARG A 33 -5.27 -12.12 -1.78
N VAL A 34 -4.69 -11.37 -0.85
CA VAL A 34 -5.47 -10.48 0.04
C VAL A 34 -6.08 -9.33 -0.77
N PHE A 35 -5.31 -8.69 -1.64
CA PHE A 35 -5.81 -7.63 -2.52
C PHE A 35 -6.93 -8.14 -3.44
N LYS A 36 -6.74 -9.30 -4.08
CA LYS A 36 -7.75 -9.89 -4.96
C LYS A 36 -9.01 -10.32 -4.20
N SER A 37 -8.86 -10.98 -3.05
CA SER A 37 -10.02 -11.47 -2.29
C SER A 37 -10.83 -10.36 -1.61
N ALA A 38 -10.15 -9.33 -1.07
CA ALA A 38 -10.82 -8.28 -0.30
C ALA A 38 -11.34 -7.14 -1.18
N LEU A 39 -10.66 -6.84 -2.29
CA LEU A 39 -10.94 -5.66 -3.13
C LEU A 39 -11.08 -5.97 -4.62
N ASP A 40 -10.93 -7.22 -5.03
CA ASP A 40 -10.88 -7.61 -6.44
C ASP A 40 -9.79 -6.90 -7.26
N LEU A 41 -8.69 -6.51 -6.60
CA LEU A 41 -7.53 -5.89 -7.26
C LEU A 41 -6.58 -6.94 -7.84
N ASP A 42 -6.14 -6.74 -9.09
CA ASP A 42 -5.08 -7.51 -9.74
C ASP A 42 -4.05 -6.63 -10.47
N LEU A 43 -3.15 -7.25 -11.23
CA LEU A 43 -2.05 -6.57 -11.92
C LEU A 43 -2.52 -5.39 -12.80
N ASN A 44 -3.73 -5.45 -13.36
CA ASN A 44 -4.26 -4.37 -14.20
C ASN A 44 -4.64 -3.13 -13.38
N ASP A 45 -4.79 -3.27 -12.07
CA ASP A 45 -5.17 -2.20 -11.15
C ASP A 45 -3.97 -1.56 -10.43
N ALA A 46 -2.73 -1.84 -10.88
CA ALA A 46 -1.52 -1.37 -10.20
C ALA A 46 -1.43 0.16 -10.12
N GLU A 47 -1.82 0.87 -11.19
CA GLU A 47 -1.86 2.34 -11.22
C GLU A 47 -2.97 2.92 -10.31
N GLU A 48 -4.12 2.25 -10.24
CA GLU A 48 -5.21 2.63 -9.34
C GLU A 48 -4.73 2.51 -7.88
N LEU A 49 -4.14 1.37 -7.52
CA LEU A 49 -3.61 1.15 -6.17
C LEU A 49 -2.49 2.14 -5.83
N GLN A 50 -1.62 2.48 -6.78
CA GLN A 50 -0.59 3.50 -6.59
C GLN A 50 -1.21 4.85 -6.19
N THR A 51 -2.22 5.28 -6.95
CA THR A 51 -2.91 6.55 -6.71
C THR A 51 -3.57 6.57 -5.33
N ILE A 52 -4.24 5.48 -4.97
CA ILE A 52 -4.85 5.32 -3.64
C ILE A 52 -3.81 5.42 -2.52
N LEU A 53 -2.66 4.76 -2.68
CA LEU A 53 -1.59 4.78 -1.67
C LEU A 53 -0.98 6.17 -1.52
N LEU A 54 -0.70 6.87 -2.63
CA LEU A 54 -0.20 8.25 -2.58
C LEU A 54 -1.19 9.19 -1.90
N GLN A 55 -2.48 9.06 -2.21
CA GLN A 55 -3.52 9.83 -1.56
C GLN A 55 -3.62 9.50 -0.06
N ALA A 56 -3.51 8.23 0.31
CA ALA A 56 -3.56 7.80 1.70
C ALA A 56 -2.41 8.37 2.54
N VAL A 57 -1.21 8.53 1.94
CA VAL A 57 -0.05 9.16 2.59
C VAL A 57 -0.32 10.62 2.96
N VAL A 58 -1.12 11.33 2.16
CA VAL A 58 -1.53 12.71 2.43
C VAL A 58 -2.65 12.76 3.46
N ASP A 59 -3.66 11.91 3.30
CA ASP A 59 -4.95 12.03 4.00
C ASP A 59 -4.95 11.41 5.40
N TYR A 60 -4.17 10.36 5.62
CA TYR A 60 -4.17 9.61 6.89
C TYR A 60 -2.95 9.92 7.74
N ASP A 61 -3.03 9.49 8.99
CA ASP A 61 -1.94 9.58 9.93
C ASP A 61 -1.02 8.37 9.80
N ALA A 62 0.27 8.64 9.81
CA ALA A 62 1.32 7.67 9.98
C ALA A 62 1.61 7.41 11.47
N ILE A 63 1.93 6.15 11.74
CA ILE A 63 2.41 5.61 13.00
C ILE A 63 3.91 5.33 12.81
N PRO A 64 4.81 5.97 13.58
CA PRO A 64 6.23 5.65 13.52
C PRO A 64 6.44 4.19 14.00
N GLY A 65 7.10 3.40 13.17
CA GLY A 65 7.52 2.04 13.47
C GLY A 65 8.95 1.99 14.00
N GLU A 66 9.64 0.88 13.74
CA GLU A 66 11.06 0.74 14.08
C GLU A 66 11.92 1.71 13.26
N SER A 67 12.81 2.42 13.95
CA SER A 67 13.96 3.05 13.32
C SER A 67 15.06 2.01 13.16
N ASN A 68 15.72 2.02 12.02
CA ASN A 68 16.92 1.23 11.78
C ASN A 68 18.00 2.11 11.12
N LEU A 69 19.14 1.51 10.79
CA LEU A 69 20.28 2.20 10.15
C LEU A 69 19.91 2.86 8.79
N TYR A 70 18.79 2.47 8.18
CA TYR A 70 18.32 2.97 6.90
C TYR A 70 17.23 4.04 7.01
N GLY A 71 16.82 4.40 8.23
CA GLY A 71 15.85 5.46 8.50
C GLY A 71 14.72 5.05 9.44
N GLN A 72 13.69 5.88 9.48
CA GLN A 72 12.49 5.68 10.29
C GLN A 72 11.41 5.04 9.42
N LYS A 73 10.93 3.85 9.79
CA LYS A 73 9.76 3.26 9.14
C LYS A 73 8.50 3.96 9.61
N TYR A 74 7.56 4.16 8.69
CA TYR A 74 6.23 4.65 8.99
C TYR A 74 5.17 3.67 8.49
N ILE A 75 4.05 3.67 9.21
CA ILE A 75 2.96 2.74 8.98
C ILE A 75 1.68 3.55 8.89
N ILE A 76 0.96 3.42 7.78
CA ILE A 76 -0.31 4.10 7.58
C ILE A 76 -1.39 3.03 7.50
N ASP A 77 -2.31 3.07 8.46
CA ASP A 77 -3.51 2.26 8.45
C ASP A 77 -4.67 3.11 7.91
N PHE A 78 -5.30 2.66 6.82
CA PHE A 78 -6.42 3.37 6.22
C PHE A 78 -7.48 2.40 5.68
N PRO A 79 -8.77 2.80 5.69
CA PRO A 79 -9.83 2.02 5.07
C PRO A 79 -9.78 2.19 3.55
N LEU A 80 -9.88 1.07 2.82
CA LEU A 80 -10.09 1.06 1.38
C LEU A 80 -11.35 0.26 1.05
N SER A 81 -12.17 0.80 0.15
CA SER A 81 -13.42 0.18 -0.29
C SER A 81 -13.45 0.17 -1.81
N ARG A 82 -13.65 -1.01 -2.41
CA ARG A 82 -13.83 -1.18 -3.86
C ARG A 82 -15.02 -2.11 -4.05
N SER A 83 -16.11 -1.56 -4.59
CA SER A 83 -17.46 -2.17 -4.53
C SER A 83 -17.90 -2.52 -3.07
N VAL A 84 -18.91 -3.36 -2.85
CA VAL A 84 -19.54 -3.60 -1.52
C VAL A 84 -18.60 -4.07 -0.40
N ASN A 85 -17.32 -4.31 -0.68
CA ASN A 85 -16.33 -4.77 0.27
C ASN A 85 -15.50 -3.62 0.85
N LYS A 86 -15.35 -3.62 2.18
CA LYS A 86 -14.49 -2.70 2.94
C LYS A 86 -13.39 -3.49 3.63
N GLN A 87 -12.15 -3.03 3.52
CA GLN A 87 -11.02 -3.67 4.18
C GLN A 87 -10.03 -2.60 4.70
N SER A 88 -9.46 -2.85 5.88
CA SER A 88 -8.39 -2.01 6.43
C SER A 88 -7.04 -2.47 5.88
N PHE A 89 -6.26 -1.55 5.34
CA PHE A 89 -4.92 -1.81 4.80
C PHE A 89 -3.86 -1.11 5.60
N ARG A 90 -2.71 -1.79 5.70
CA ARG A 90 -1.48 -1.29 6.32
C ARG A 90 -0.42 -1.08 5.25
N ALA A 91 -0.14 0.17 4.92
CA ALA A 91 0.94 0.55 4.01
C ALA A 91 2.23 0.85 4.79
N PHE A 92 3.37 0.47 4.22
CA PHE A 92 4.69 0.73 4.78
C PHE A 92 5.37 1.83 3.95
N GLY A 93 5.76 2.91 4.61
CA GLY A 93 6.53 4.03 4.06
C GLY A 93 7.89 4.17 4.72
#